data_AF-A0A259E7T3-F1
#
_entry.id   AF-A0A259E7T3-F1
#
_cell.length_a   1.000
_cell.length_b   1.000
_cell.length_c   1.000
_cell.angle_alpha   90.00
_cell.angle_beta   90.00
_cell.angle_gamma   90.00
#
_symmetry.space_group_name_H-M   'P 1'
#
loop_
_entity.id
_entity.type
_entity.pdbx_description
1 polymer ?
#
loop_
_entity_poly.entity_id
_entity_poly.type
_entity_poly.pdbx_seq_one_letter_code
_entity_poly.pdbx_strand_id
1 'polypeptide(L)'
;MLPTGPLYPRSNPVMPVSTSLDTMHYAFVTDNYYFVWGFHGLLNTFIPVAPYSAPEFFAEKAGVIYVLWSYGAIRKIEKLVRTSANGWHEAASSAVIPSGQPSIAVWGENAITAYASGTAGFIEIKEYQPSGSALDVVDSYTVSPSIDGSINFLSNPIAIDRDSLYILTNIGTTGNARLIEINLLSKSIVSEELLPQSFAALTYSLLGSIRVSGELISYGARNTGSVYPAFVHNTWKINKIAGSTVPLSAIVQSECLKSDLLTAADIDVTDLTDQVRGYRVSSLAPLRGGIDPLRKAWPFDVVQHGYKIKFKRRGGASVATITSAELDARAAGSDPGVQITNVREMDLVLPNQLVAKYLDAVREYDVNVAEESR
;
A
#
# COMPACT_ATOMS: atom_id res chain seq x y z
N MET A 1 31.22 -25.83 -5.30
CA MET A 1 32.45 -25.18 -5.80
C MET A 1 32.07 -23.78 -6.23
N LEU A 2 32.51 -22.76 -5.50
CA LEU A 2 32.37 -21.36 -5.90
C LEU A 2 33.36 -21.10 -7.05
N PRO A 3 32.98 -20.42 -8.13
CA PRO A 3 33.92 -20.10 -9.19
C PRO A 3 34.88 -19.02 -8.69
N THR A 4 36.14 -19.41 -8.54
CA THR A 4 37.28 -18.54 -8.30
C THR A 4 37.70 -17.87 -9.60
N GLY A 5 37.26 -16.64 -9.82
CA GLY A 5 37.74 -15.79 -10.91
C GLY A 5 37.35 -14.33 -10.64
N PRO A 6 38.24 -13.35 -10.90
CA PRO A 6 37.90 -11.95 -10.70
C PRO A 6 36.97 -11.50 -11.83
N LEU A 7 35.68 -11.29 -11.53
CA LEU A 7 34.77 -10.59 -12.43
C LEU A 7 35.03 -9.09 -12.32
N TYR A 8 36.10 -8.64 -12.96
CA TYR A 8 36.23 -7.23 -13.36
C TYR A 8 36.83 -7.17 -14.76
N PRO A 9 36.06 -6.74 -15.77
CA PRO A 9 36.60 -5.89 -16.82
C PRO A 9 36.42 -4.42 -16.41
N ARG A 10 37.42 -3.64 -16.78
CA ARG A 10 37.47 -2.17 -16.67
C ARG A 10 36.20 -1.49 -17.20
N SER A 11 35.88 -0.38 -16.54
CA SER A 11 35.28 0.87 -17.04
C SER A 11 33.77 1.11 -17.10
N ASN A 12 32.86 0.23 -16.66
CA ASN A 12 31.45 0.63 -16.51
C ASN A 12 30.83 0.26 -15.16
N PRO A 13 30.14 1.19 -14.48
CA PRO A 13 29.48 0.91 -13.21
C PRO A 13 28.31 -0.06 -13.44
N VAL A 14 28.34 -1.19 -12.73
CA VAL A 14 27.17 -2.07 -12.60
C VAL A 14 26.14 -1.33 -11.76
N MET A 15 24.97 -1.03 -12.32
CA MET A 15 23.94 -0.25 -11.63
C MET A 15 22.73 -1.12 -11.30
N PRO A 16 22.25 -1.10 -10.05
CA PRO A 16 21.01 -1.78 -9.69
C PRO A 16 19.85 -1.04 -10.36
N VAL A 17 19.06 -1.76 -11.17
CA VAL A 17 17.84 -1.23 -11.77
C VAL A 17 16.59 -1.74 -11.06
N SER A 18 16.72 -2.78 -10.23
CA SER A 18 15.69 -3.21 -9.27
C SER A 18 16.18 -4.24 -8.24
N THR A 19 15.48 -4.27 -7.12
CA THR A 19 15.57 -5.30 -6.08
C THR A 19 14.15 -5.65 -5.65
N SER A 20 13.78 -6.93 -5.68
CA SER A 20 12.54 -7.44 -5.09
C SER A 20 12.84 -8.05 -3.74
N LEU A 21 12.25 -7.52 -2.68
CA LEU A 21 12.36 -8.11 -1.34
C LEU A 21 11.51 -9.38 -1.22
N ASP A 22 10.40 -9.46 -1.95
CA ASP A 22 9.46 -10.58 -1.88
C ASP A 22 10.04 -11.86 -2.49
N THR A 23 10.77 -11.72 -3.60
CA THR A 23 11.32 -12.87 -4.34
C THR A 23 12.85 -12.95 -4.31
N MET A 24 13.50 -12.01 -3.61
CA MET A 24 14.96 -11.85 -3.56
C MET A 24 15.61 -11.78 -4.95
N HIS A 25 14.90 -11.31 -5.97
CA HIS A 25 15.46 -11.08 -7.29
C HIS A 25 16.13 -9.70 -7.37
N TYR A 26 17.32 -9.64 -7.95
CA TYR A 26 18.12 -8.45 -8.17
C TYR A 26 18.41 -8.30 -9.66
N ALA A 27 18.41 -7.06 -10.10
CA ALA A 27 18.50 -6.67 -11.48
C ALA A 27 19.64 -5.66 -11.65
N PHE A 28 20.62 -5.98 -12.50
CA PHE A 28 21.75 -5.09 -12.78
C PHE A 28 21.92 -4.84 -14.27
N VAL A 29 22.26 -3.60 -14.63
CA VAL A 29 22.54 -3.19 -16.01
C VAL A 29 24.03 -2.87 -16.20
N THR A 30 24.53 -3.27 -17.37
CA THR A 30 25.77 -2.81 -18.00
C THR A 30 25.46 -2.42 -19.44
N ASP A 31 26.37 -1.72 -20.13
CA ASP A 31 26.15 -1.15 -21.47
C ASP A 31 25.51 -2.09 -22.50
N ASN A 32 25.83 -3.39 -22.46
CA ASN A 32 25.34 -4.39 -23.43
C ASN A 32 24.72 -5.64 -22.79
N TYR A 33 24.76 -5.75 -21.46
CA TYR A 33 24.29 -6.95 -20.76
C TYR A 33 23.45 -6.59 -19.56
N TYR A 34 22.48 -7.46 -19.33
CA TYR A 34 21.63 -7.41 -18.16
C TYR A 34 21.85 -8.70 -17.35
N PHE A 35 21.91 -8.55 -16.03
CA PHE A 35 22.04 -9.65 -15.08
C PHE A 35 20.81 -9.71 -14.16
N VAL A 36 20.05 -10.82 -14.21
CA VAL A 36 19.13 -11.17 -13.12
C VAL A 36 19.88 -12.08 -12.17
N TRP A 37 19.86 -11.75 -10.89
CA TRP A 37 20.25 -12.63 -9.79
C TRP A 37 19.01 -12.91 -8.94
N GLY A 38 18.88 -14.09 -8.31
CA GLY A 38 17.75 -14.32 -7.40
C GLY A 38 17.82 -15.59 -6.57
N PHE A 39 16.70 -15.97 -5.94
CA PHE A 39 16.55 -16.96 -4.86
C PHE A 39 17.31 -18.30 -5.02
N HIS A 40 17.71 -18.67 -6.24
CA HIS A 40 18.50 -19.87 -6.52
C HIS A 40 20.00 -19.63 -6.80
N GLY A 41 20.51 -18.41 -6.57
CA GLY A 41 21.94 -18.10 -6.57
C GLY A 41 22.62 -18.05 -7.95
N LEU A 42 21.89 -18.25 -9.05
CA LEU A 42 22.48 -18.24 -10.40
C LEU A 42 22.40 -16.84 -11.02
N LEU A 43 23.53 -16.37 -11.55
CA LEU A 43 23.63 -15.22 -12.43
C LEU A 43 23.19 -15.64 -13.83
N ASN A 44 22.01 -15.20 -14.26
CA ASN A 44 21.53 -15.46 -15.62
C ASN A 44 21.67 -14.19 -16.46
N THR A 45 22.34 -14.31 -17.59
CA THR A 45 22.45 -13.25 -18.60
C THR A 45 21.25 -13.32 -19.55
N PHE A 46 20.69 -12.16 -19.87
CA PHE A 46 19.73 -12.03 -20.97
C PHE A 46 20.37 -11.15 -22.05
N ILE A 47 20.36 -11.64 -23.29
CA ILE A 47 20.84 -10.89 -24.46
C ILE A 47 19.61 -10.31 -25.14
N PRO A 48 19.52 -8.99 -25.37
CA PRO A 48 18.37 -8.40 -26.04
C PRO A 48 18.16 -9.03 -27.42
N VAL A 49 16.89 -9.17 -27.80
CA VAL A 49 16.55 -9.48 -29.18
C VAL A 49 16.87 -8.23 -30.02
N ALA A 50 17.70 -8.37 -31.05
CA ALA A 50 17.97 -7.25 -31.97
C ALA A 50 16.64 -6.68 -32.51
N PRO A 51 16.45 -5.34 -32.60
CA PRO A 51 17.46 -4.28 -32.65
C PRO A 51 17.67 -3.48 -31.34
N TYR A 52 17.20 -3.94 -30.18
CA TYR A 52 17.23 -3.14 -28.94
C TYR A 52 18.61 -3.14 -28.26
N SER A 53 19.15 -1.97 -27.93
CA SER A 53 20.54 -1.81 -27.49
C SER A 53 20.72 -1.70 -25.98
N ALA A 54 19.70 -1.30 -25.21
CA ALA A 54 19.81 -1.27 -23.74
C ALA A 54 18.42 -1.34 -23.03
N PRO A 55 18.30 -2.13 -21.95
CA PRO A 55 17.14 -2.04 -21.05
C PRO A 55 17.25 -0.76 -20.19
N GLU A 56 16.16 -0.01 -20.06
CA GLU A 56 16.14 1.20 -19.21
C GLU A 56 15.68 0.87 -17.80
N PHE A 57 14.56 0.16 -17.66
CA PHE A 57 13.95 -0.11 -16.36
C PHE A 57 13.42 -1.52 -16.24
N PHE A 58 13.34 -1.97 -15.00
CA PHE A 58 12.87 -3.28 -14.61
C PHE A 58 11.83 -3.14 -13.51
N ALA A 59 10.74 -3.87 -13.63
CA ALA A 59 9.74 -4.00 -12.57
C ALA A 59 9.44 -5.48 -12.31
N GLU A 60 9.34 -5.84 -11.04
CA GLU A 60 9.00 -7.20 -10.61
C GLU A 60 8.04 -7.13 -9.44
N LYS A 61 7.11 -8.09 -9.42
CA LYS A 61 6.26 -8.37 -8.27
C LYS A 61 5.86 -9.84 -8.29
N ALA A 62 6.03 -10.54 -7.17
CA ALA A 62 5.61 -11.93 -7.01
C ALA A 62 6.06 -12.89 -8.14
N GLY A 63 7.27 -12.71 -8.66
CA GLY A 63 7.86 -13.54 -9.71
C GLY A 63 7.46 -13.15 -11.14
N VAL A 64 6.58 -12.18 -11.31
CA VAL A 64 6.24 -11.59 -12.61
C VAL A 64 7.25 -10.49 -12.91
N ILE A 65 7.95 -10.60 -14.03
CA ILE A 65 9.01 -9.67 -14.44
C ILE A 65 8.63 -8.96 -15.74
N TYR A 66 8.81 -7.64 -15.74
CA TYR A 66 8.73 -6.80 -16.92
C TYR A 66 9.98 -5.95 -17.11
N VAL A 67 10.36 -5.75 -18.37
CA VAL A 67 11.48 -4.89 -18.78
C VAL A 67 11.00 -3.85 -19.77
N LEU A 68 11.41 -2.60 -19.57
CA LEU A 68 11.25 -1.51 -20.54
C LEU A 68 12.56 -1.35 -21.33
N TRP A 69 12.46 -1.55 -22.65
CA TRP A 69 13.56 -1.42 -23.60
C TRP A 69 13.56 -0.09 -24.31
N SER A 70 14.75 0.35 -24.71
CA SER A 70 14.99 1.62 -25.38
C SER A 70 15.92 1.48 -26.57
N TYR A 71 15.52 2.11 -27.68
CA TYR A 71 16.33 2.25 -28.87
C TYR A 71 16.06 3.61 -29.53
N GLY A 72 16.92 4.59 -29.28
CA GLY A 72 16.69 5.96 -29.76
C GLY A 72 15.34 6.49 -29.25
N ALA A 73 14.42 6.76 -30.19
CA ALA A 73 13.04 7.20 -29.90
C ALA A 73 12.02 6.06 -29.74
N ILE A 74 12.44 4.79 -29.82
CA ILE A 74 11.55 3.64 -29.70
C ILE A 74 11.62 3.12 -28.27
N ARG A 75 10.45 2.84 -27.67
CA ARG A 75 10.32 2.15 -26.37
C ARG A 75 9.44 0.91 -26.52
N LYS A 76 9.67 -0.13 -25.72
CA LYS A 76 8.88 -1.38 -25.74
C LYS A 76 8.90 -2.05 -24.37
N ILE A 77 7.79 -2.68 -23.97
CA ILE A 77 7.71 -3.49 -22.75
C ILE A 77 7.74 -4.97 -23.13
N GLU A 78 8.48 -5.77 -22.35
CA GLU A 78 8.53 -7.22 -22.50
C GLU A 78 8.29 -7.89 -21.16
N LYS A 79 7.40 -8.88 -21.15
CA LYS A 79 7.22 -9.82 -20.04
C LYS A 79 8.26 -10.90 -20.16
N LEU A 80 9.01 -11.14 -19.09
CA LEU A 80 9.99 -12.21 -19.05
C LEU A 80 9.45 -13.40 -18.25
N VAL A 81 9.70 -14.60 -18.76
CA VAL A 81 9.46 -15.87 -18.05
C VAL A 81 10.74 -16.67 -17.97
N ARG A 82 10.87 -17.43 -16.90
CA ARG A 82 12.01 -18.34 -16.71
C ARG A 82 11.68 -19.70 -17.31
N THR A 83 12.54 -20.20 -18.20
CA THR A 83 12.50 -21.61 -18.63
C THR A 83 13.47 -22.42 -17.77
N SER A 84 13.17 -23.70 -17.53
CA SER A 84 13.73 -24.49 -16.43
C SER A 84 15.18 -24.98 -16.61
N ALA A 85 16.03 -24.28 -17.37
CA ALA A 85 17.47 -24.56 -17.33
C ALA A 85 18.36 -23.34 -17.63
N ASN A 86 18.10 -22.52 -18.65
CA ASN A 86 19.11 -21.57 -19.15
C ASN A 86 18.54 -20.23 -19.62
N GLY A 87 18.01 -19.44 -18.68
CA GLY A 87 17.79 -18.00 -18.89
C GLY A 87 16.36 -17.52 -18.74
N TRP A 88 16.23 -16.20 -18.78
CA TRP A 88 14.95 -15.52 -18.94
C TRP A 88 14.66 -15.39 -20.44
N HIS A 89 13.39 -15.50 -20.83
CA HIS A 89 12.98 -15.35 -22.23
C HIS A 89 11.76 -14.44 -22.33
N GLU A 90 11.64 -13.75 -23.45
CA GLU A 90 10.43 -13.00 -23.80
C GLU A 90 9.24 -13.98 -23.87
N ALA A 91 8.22 -13.73 -23.06
CA ALA A 91 6.94 -14.43 -23.14
C ALA A 91 5.91 -13.63 -23.95
N ALA A 92 5.90 -12.32 -23.76
CA ALA A 92 4.96 -11.42 -24.37
C ALA A 92 5.57 -10.03 -24.51
N SER A 93 5.14 -9.27 -25.51
CA SER A 93 5.66 -7.92 -25.68
C SER A 93 4.66 -6.93 -26.25
N SER A 94 4.89 -5.66 -25.92
CA SER A 94 4.00 -4.57 -26.33
C SER A 94 4.30 -4.13 -27.77
N ALA A 95 3.36 -3.41 -28.36
CA ALA A 95 3.66 -2.52 -29.48
C ALA A 95 4.68 -1.44 -29.06
N VAL A 96 5.25 -0.73 -30.04
CA VAL A 96 6.15 0.40 -29.78
C VAL A 96 5.42 1.50 -29.01
N ILE A 97 6.03 1.90 -27.91
CA ILE A 97 5.57 2.95 -27.01
C ILE A 97 6.30 4.26 -27.35
N PRO A 98 5.64 5.42 -27.23
CA PRO A 98 6.28 6.72 -27.46
C PRO A 98 7.57 6.93 -26.65
N SER A 99 8.53 7.65 -27.26
CA SER A 99 9.89 7.89 -26.73
C SER A 99 9.97 8.58 -25.36
N GLY A 100 8.88 9.19 -24.89
CA GLY A 100 8.82 10.01 -23.67
C GLY A 100 8.34 9.29 -22.42
N GLN A 101 8.25 7.95 -22.43
CA GLN A 101 7.64 7.17 -21.34
C GLN A 101 8.68 6.29 -20.60
N PRO A 102 9.46 6.84 -19.64
CA PRO A 102 10.54 6.11 -18.98
C PRO A 102 10.09 5.36 -17.72
N SER A 103 8.84 4.89 -17.63
CA SER A 103 8.32 4.37 -16.35
C SER A 103 7.65 3.02 -16.49
N ILE A 104 7.90 2.15 -15.51
CA ILE A 104 7.29 0.83 -15.45
C ILE A 104 7.17 0.35 -13.99
N ALA A 105 6.01 -0.20 -13.65
CA ALA A 105 5.73 -0.88 -12.39
C ALA A 105 4.83 -2.12 -12.63
N VAL A 106 4.68 -2.99 -11.64
CA VAL A 106 3.82 -4.19 -11.71
C VAL A 106 2.67 -4.10 -10.72
N TRP A 107 1.44 -4.33 -11.20
CA TRP A 107 0.24 -4.43 -10.38
C TRP A 107 -0.51 -5.73 -10.71
N GLY A 108 -0.64 -6.62 -9.72
CA GLY A 108 -1.07 -7.99 -9.97
C GLY A 108 -0.12 -8.67 -10.98
N GLU A 109 -0.67 -9.10 -12.12
CA GLU A 109 0.11 -9.64 -13.24
C GLU A 109 0.36 -8.63 -14.37
N ASN A 110 -0.15 -7.40 -14.24
CA ASN A 110 -0.18 -6.40 -15.30
C ASN A 110 1.00 -5.42 -15.15
N ALA A 111 1.47 -4.89 -16.27
CA ALA A 111 2.46 -3.83 -16.29
C ALA A 111 1.75 -2.47 -16.34
N ILE A 112 2.20 -1.54 -15.51
CA ILE A 112 1.70 -0.17 -15.46
C ILE A 112 2.79 0.77 -15.96
N THR A 113 2.43 1.69 -16.85
CA THR A 113 3.29 2.82 -17.23
C THR A 113 2.57 4.13 -16.96
N ALA A 114 3.33 5.14 -16.57
CA ALA A 114 2.85 6.52 -16.45
C ALA A 114 3.77 7.49 -17.18
N TYR A 115 3.22 8.49 -17.84
CA TYR A 115 4.02 9.53 -18.49
C TYR A 115 3.33 10.89 -18.46
N ALA A 116 4.15 11.95 -18.50
CA ALA A 116 3.64 13.31 -18.64
C ALA A 116 3.05 13.49 -20.05
N SER A 117 1.80 13.91 -20.14
CA SER A 117 1.17 14.21 -21.42
C SER A 117 1.77 15.49 -22.00
N GLY A 118 2.01 15.50 -23.32
CA GLY A 118 2.62 16.64 -24.04
C GLY A 118 1.78 17.92 -24.05
N THR A 119 0.58 17.93 -23.46
CA THR A 119 -0.27 19.10 -23.25
C THR A 119 -0.57 19.26 -21.76
N ALA A 120 -0.03 20.33 -21.15
CA ALA A 120 -0.36 20.92 -19.85
C ALA A 120 -0.78 19.97 -18.70
N GLY A 121 0.17 19.57 -17.85
CA GLY A 121 -0.14 19.19 -16.46
C GLY A 121 -0.88 17.89 -16.21
N PHE A 122 -1.10 17.03 -17.23
CA PHE A 122 -1.72 15.72 -17.05
C PHE A 122 -0.69 14.58 -17.03
N ILE A 123 -1.03 13.53 -16.29
CA ILE A 123 -0.30 12.25 -16.32
C ILE A 123 -1.22 11.23 -16.99
N GLU A 124 -0.74 10.58 -18.05
CA GLU A 124 -1.41 9.46 -18.69
C GLU A 124 -0.87 8.15 -18.12
N ILE A 125 -1.77 7.25 -17.74
CA ILE A 125 -1.48 5.95 -17.15
C ILE A 125 -2.07 4.88 -18.05
N LYS A 126 -1.26 3.86 -18.35
CA LYS A 126 -1.65 2.71 -19.15
C LYS A 126 -1.37 1.42 -18.42
N GLU A 127 -2.32 0.51 -18.52
CA GLU A 127 -2.22 -0.85 -18.02
C GLU A 127 -2.11 -1.83 -19.17
N TYR A 128 -1.10 -2.69 -19.11
CA TYR A 128 -0.82 -3.71 -20.10
C TYR A 128 -1.03 -5.10 -19.49
N GLN A 129 -1.86 -5.90 -20.14
CA GLN A 129 -2.12 -7.28 -19.76
C GLN A 129 -1.52 -8.26 -20.78
N PRO A 130 -0.89 -9.35 -20.33
CA PRO A 130 -0.45 -10.43 -21.21
C PRO A 130 -1.61 -11.16 -21.88
N SER A 131 -1.54 -11.26 -23.20
CA SER A 131 -2.49 -11.97 -24.06
C SER A 131 -1.69 -12.83 -25.05
N GLY A 132 -1.38 -14.06 -24.65
CA GLY A 132 -0.49 -14.93 -25.41
C GLY A 132 0.92 -14.34 -25.54
N SER A 133 1.36 -14.05 -26.76
CA SER A 133 2.65 -13.44 -27.06
C SER A 133 2.62 -11.90 -27.12
N ALA A 134 1.47 -11.27 -26.86
CA ALA A 134 1.30 -9.82 -26.88
C ALA A 134 1.07 -9.25 -25.47
N LEU A 135 1.46 -7.99 -25.29
CA LEU A 135 1.03 -7.14 -24.16
C LEU A 135 0.06 -6.09 -24.67
N ASP A 136 -1.22 -6.30 -24.41
CA ASP A 136 -2.30 -5.45 -24.89
C ASP A 136 -2.65 -4.39 -23.83
N VAL A 137 -2.96 -3.18 -24.29
CA VAL A 137 -3.46 -2.11 -23.40
C VAL A 137 -4.90 -2.44 -23.01
N VAL A 138 -5.14 -2.72 -21.74
CA VAL A 138 -6.47 -3.05 -21.21
C VAL A 138 -7.15 -1.86 -20.56
N ASP A 139 -6.37 -0.88 -20.11
CA ASP A 139 -6.89 0.36 -19.55
C ASP A 139 -5.94 1.53 -19.83
N SER A 140 -6.53 2.71 -19.99
CA SER A 140 -5.81 3.95 -20.27
C SER A 140 -6.62 5.12 -19.75
N TYR A 141 -6.05 5.90 -18.84
CA TYR A 141 -6.72 7.06 -18.25
C TYR A 141 -5.73 8.18 -17.94
N THR A 142 -6.24 9.38 -17.78
CA THR A 142 -5.46 10.57 -17.42
C THR A 142 -5.86 11.08 -16.05
N VAL A 143 -4.87 11.59 -15.31
CA VAL A 143 -5.09 12.30 -14.05
C VAL A 143 -4.51 13.71 -14.14
N SER A 144 -5.11 14.64 -13.40
CA SER A 144 -4.72 16.05 -13.37
C SER A 144 -4.23 16.41 -11.97
N PRO A 145 -2.92 16.31 -11.69
CA PRO A 145 -2.40 16.74 -10.41
C PRO A 145 -2.43 18.26 -10.23
N SER A 146 -2.42 18.71 -8.98
CA SER A 146 -2.40 20.13 -8.60
C SER A 146 -1.00 20.76 -8.72
N ILE A 147 -0.39 20.63 -9.89
CA ILE A 147 0.96 21.14 -10.18
C ILE A 147 0.84 22.34 -11.12
N ASP A 148 1.40 23.47 -10.69
CA ASP A 148 1.62 24.64 -11.56
C ASP A 148 2.82 24.36 -12.47
N GLY A 149 2.58 24.11 -13.76
CA GLY A 149 3.63 24.01 -14.79
C GLY A 149 3.78 22.64 -15.45
N SER A 150 4.94 22.39 -16.07
CA SER A 150 5.20 21.15 -16.79
C SER A 150 5.60 20.01 -15.85
N ILE A 151 4.99 18.83 -16.06
CA ILE A 151 5.37 17.61 -15.37
C ILE A 151 6.57 17.00 -16.09
N ASN A 152 7.65 16.74 -15.35
CA ASN A 152 8.85 16.13 -15.88
C ASN A 152 9.16 14.82 -15.15
N PHE A 153 9.34 13.74 -15.92
CA PHE A 153 9.81 12.45 -15.46
C PHE A 153 11.24 12.25 -15.94
N LEU A 154 12.20 12.21 -15.02
CA LEU A 154 13.57 11.80 -15.31
C LEU A 154 13.82 10.50 -14.54
N SER A 155 14.03 9.38 -15.24
CA SER A 155 14.17 8.01 -14.73
C SER A 155 12.84 7.25 -14.54
N ASN A 156 12.79 6.23 -13.66
CA ASN A 156 11.54 5.51 -13.33
C ASN A 156 10.89 6.10 -12.07
N PRO A 157 9.96 7.07 -12.22
CA PRO A 157 9.35 7.78 -11.09
C PRO A 157 8.20 7.02 -10.44
N ILE A 158 7.89 5.78 -10.86
CA ILE A 158 6.73 5.06 -10.36
C ILE A 158 7.07 3.85 -9.52
N ALA A 159 6.26 3.62 -8.50
CA ALA A 159 6.23 2.41 -7.70
C ALA A 159 4.79 2.12 -7.28
N ILE A 160 4.49 0.85 -7.00
CA ILE A 160 3.15 0.42 -6.60
C ILE A 160 3.27 -0.30 -5.26
N ASP A 161 2.42 0.09 -4.31
CA ASP A 161 2.16 -0.68 -3.10
C ASP A 161 0.66 -0.95 -3.00
N ARG A 162 0.30 -2.22 -2.84
CA ARG A 162 -1.09 -2.71 -2.93
C ARG A 162 -1.81 -2.20 -4.18
N ASP A 163 -2.81 -1.33 -4.01
CA ASP A 163 -3.66 -0.73 -5.06
C ASP A 163 -3.36 0.76 -5.29
N SER A 164 -2.26 1.26 -4.71
CA SER A 164 -1.83 2.65 -4.86
C SER A 164 -0.59 2.73 -5.76
N LEU A 165 -0.69 3.53 -6.81
CA LEU A 165 0.41 3.95 -7.65
C LEU A 165 1.00 5.25 -7.09
N TYR A 166 2.28 5.22 -6.78
CA TYR A 166 3.04 6.37 -6.33
C TYR A 166 3.86 6.90 -7.49
N ILE A 167 3.76 8.20 -7.76
CA ILE A 167 4.48 8.88 -8.82
C ILE A 167 5.28 10.04 -8.23
N LEU A 168 6.59 10.02 -8.44
CA LEU A 168 7.49 11.11 -8.08
C LEU A 168 7.65 12.08 -9.26
N THR A 169 7.24 13.32 -9.08
CA THR A 169 7.25 14.34 -10.13
C THR A 169 8.26 15.46 -9.85
N ASN A 170 8.62 16.19 -10.91
CA ASN A 170 9.48 17.36 -10.90
C ASN A 170 10.96 17.06 -10.58
N ILE A 171 11.53 16.17 -11.38
CA ILE A 171 12.97 15.93 -11.42
C ILE A 171 13.52 16.87 -12.51
N GLY A 172 13.83 18.11 -12.17
CA GLY A 172 14.23 19.16 -13.12
C GLY A 172 14.86 20.37 -12.45
N THR A 173 15.44 21.30 -13.21
CA THR A 173 16.42 22.30 -12.75
C THR A 173 15.94 23.35 -11.74
N THR A 174 14.64 23.44 -11.43
CA THR A 174 14.11 24.53 -10.58
C THR A 174 12.88 24.14 -9.75
N GLY A 175 12.73 22.85 -9.41
CA GLY A 175 11.51 22.34 -8.78
C GLY A 175 11.68 21.75 -7.37
N ASN A 176 10.66 21.95 -6.53
CA ASN A 176 10.39 21.08 -5.40
C ASN A 176 9.80 19.77 -5.93
N ALA A 177 10.28 18.64 -5.40
CA ALA A 177 9.74 17.35 -5.75
C ALA A 177 8.34 17.17 -5.17
N ARG A 178 7.45 16.53 -5.93
CA ARG A 178 6.11 16.21 -5.44
C ARG A 178 5.82 14.73 -5.64
N LEU A 179 5.32 14.11 -4.59
CA LEU A 179 4.84 12.74 -4.63
C LEU A 179 3.32 12.75 -4.82
N ILE A 180 2.83 11.97 -5.77
CA ILE A 180 1.40 11.81 -6.06
C ILE A 180 1.04 10.36 -5.77
N GLU A 181 0.01 10.13 -4.97
CA GLU A 181 -0.61 8.82 -4.78
C GLU A 181 -1.90 8.74 -5.60
N ILE A 182 -2.03 7.69 -6.40
CA ILE A 182 -3.20 7.43 -7.24
C ILE A 182 -3.75 6.06 -6.87
N ASN A 183 -5.04 5.98 -6.59
CA ASN A 183 -5.71 4.70 -6.43
C ASN A 183 -5.99 4.10 -7.82
N LEU A 184 -5.45 2.91 -8.08
CA LEU A 184 -5.55 2.23 -9.37
C LEU A 184 -6.99 1.76 -9.67
N LEU A 185 -7.76 1.44 -8.63
CA LEU A 185 -9.15 0.97 -8.78
C LEU A 185 -10.12 2.13 -9.07
N SER A 186 -10.02 3.22 -8.31
CA SER A 186 -10.89 4.38 -8.47
C SER A 186 -10.38 5.40 -9.51
N LYS A 187 -9.15 5.21 -10.02
CA LYS A 187 -8.50 6.06 -11.03
C LYS A 187 -8.42 7.53 -10.62
N SER A 188 -8.32 7.78 -9.32
CA SER A 188 -8.35 9.12 -8.73
C SER A 188 -7.10 9.38 -7.89
N ILE A 189 -6.68 10.64 -7.86
CA ILE A 189 -5.61 11.09 -6.97
C ILE A 189 -6.10 11.00 -5.52
N VAL A 190 -5.34 10.30 -4.69
CA VAL A 190 -5.61 10.10 -3.26
C VAL A 190 -4.92 11.19 -2.44
N SER A 191 -3.68 11.52 -2.78
CA SER A 191 -2.89 12.54 -2.09
C SER A 191 -1.82 13.11 -3.01
N GLU A 192 -1.39 14.33 -2.66
CA GLU A 192 -0.26 15.01 -3.28
C GLU A 192 0.56 15.67 -2.19
N GLU A 193 1.83 15.31 -2.09
CA GLU A 193 2.72 15.81 -1.05
C GLU A 193 3.96 16.47 -1.64
N LEU A 194 4.23 17.69 -1.18
CA LEU A 194 5.47 18.38 -1.48
C LEU A 194 6.59 17.79 -0.62
N LEU A 195 7.62 17.24 -1.25
CA LEU A 195 8.77 16.72 -0.53
C LEU A 195 9.70 17.87 -0.11
N PRO A 196 10.31 17.79 1.08
CA PRO A 196 11.17 18.85 1.62
C PRO A 196 12.54 18.94 0.93
N GLN A 197 12.69 18.37 -0.26
CA GLN A 197 13.95 18.29 -1.01
C GLN A 197 13.72 18.68 -2.47
N SER A 198 14.67 19.45 -3.01
CA SER A 198 14.75 19.71 -4.45
C SER A 198 15.67 18.70 -5.14
N PHE A 199 15.27 18.26 -6.33
CA PHE A 199 16.08 17.41 -7.21
C PHE A 199 16.81 18.20 -8.31
N ALA A 200 16.95 19.51 -8.17
CA ALA A 200 17.55 20.39 -9.18
C ALA A 200 18.98 20.01 -9.60
N ALA A 201 19.72 19.27 -8.76
CA ALA A 201 21.08 18.81 -9.05
C ALA A 201 21.16 17.46 -9.80
N LEU A 202 20.04 16.82 -10.13
CA LEU A 202 20.01 15.51 -10.80
C LEU A 202 19.94 15.71 -12.32
N THR A 203 21.03 15.41 -13.04
CA THR A 203 21.16 15.74 -14.48
C THR A 203 21.07 14.54 -15.44
N TYR A 204 21.00 13.29 -14.96
CA TYR A 204 20.81 12.12 -15.83
C TYR A 204 19.40 11.52 -15.70
N SER A 205 18.75 11.37 -16.85
CA SER A 205 17.37 10.89 -17.04
C SER A 205 17.19 9.37 -16.94
N LEU A 206 18.27 8.58 -16.79
CA LEU A 206 18.20 7.12 -16.97
C LEU A 206 18.54 6.33 -15.70
N LEU A 207 18.91 6.98 -14.60
CA LEU A 207 19.63 6.33 -13.50
C LEU A 207 19.02 6.66 -12.14
N GLY A 208 17.72 6.45 -12.01
CA GLY A 208 16.98 6.64 -10.77
C GLY A 208 15.72 5.79 -10.67
N SER A 209 15.36 5.37 -9.46
CA SER A 209 14.13 4.63 -9.23
C SER A 209 13.55 4.89 -7.84
N ILE A 210 12.22 4.91 -7.77
CA ILE A 210 11.48 4.97 -6.51
C ILE A 210 11.06 3.56 -6.08
N ARG A 211 11.00 3.30 -4.78
CA ARG A 211 10.43 2.09 -4.18
C ARG A 211 9.57 2.47 -3.00
N VAL A 212 8.43 1.80 -2.87
CA VAL A 212 7.49 1.98 -1.76
C VAL A 212 7.40 0.66 -1.02
N SER A 213 7.47 0.72 0.31
CA SER A 213 7.27 -0.42 1.21
C SER A 213 6.45 0.05 2.40
N GLY A 214 5.13 -0.12 2.32
CA GLY A 214 4.21 0.46 3.30
C GLY A 214 4.31 1.99 3.28
N GLU A 215 4.59 2.58 4.44
CA GLU A 215 4.67 4.05 4.60
C GLU A 215 6.03 4.63 4.18
N LEU A 216 7.02 3.78 3.89
CA LEU A 216 8.36 4.20 3.53
C LEU A 216 8.50 4.29 2.01
N ILE A 217 8.99 5.43 1.56
CA ILE A 217 9.33 5.68 0.17
C ILE A 217 10.80 5.97 0.08
N SER A 218 11.50 5.17 -0.72
CA SER A 218 12.91 5.35 -1.00
C SER A 218 13.10 5.73 -2.46
N TYR A 219 14.03 6.62 -2.69
CA TYR A 219 14.46 7.04 -4.02
C TYR A 219 15.97 6.97 -4.08
N GLY A 220 16.48 6.25 -5.08
CA GLY A 220 17.90 6.18 -5.37
C GLY A 220 18.16 6.73 -6.76
N ALA A 221 19.12 7.65 -6.92
CA ALA A 221 19.57 8.14 -8.21
C ALA A 221 21.04 8.53 -8.24
N ARG A 222 21.63 8.65 -9.43
CA ARG A 222 23.01 9.12 -9.63
C ARG A 222 23.08 10.66 -9.61
N ASN A 223 24.03 11.21 -8.85
CA ASN A 223 24.39 12.63 -8.82
C ASN A 223 25.58 12.91 -9.76
N THR A 224 25.54 14.03 -10.47
CA THR A 224 26.54 14.48 -11.46
C THR A 224 27.60 15.41 -10.92
N GLY A 225 27.46 15.93 -9.70
CA GLY A 225 28.37 16.92 -9.12
C GLY A 225 29.71 16.39 -8.61
N SER A 226 30.02 15.10 -8.77
CA SER A 226 31.24 14.49 -8.24
C SER A 226 31.95 13.61 -9.27
N VAL A 227 33.29 13.66 -9.26
CA VAL A 227 34.19 12.86 -10.11
C VAL A 227 34.12 11.36 -9.77
N TYR A 228 33.51 11.02 -8.63
CA TYR A 228 33.13 9.67 -8.24
C TYR A 228 31.61 9.51 -8.37
N PRO A 229 31.07 8.30 -8.66
CA PRO A 229 29.63 8.08 -8.70
C PRO A 229 29.02 8.35 -7.32
N ALA A 230 28.58 9.58 -7.09
CA ALA A 230 27.82 9.95 -5.90
C ALA A 230 26.38 9.53 -6.13
N PHE A 231 25.88 8.60 -5.33
CA PHE A 231 24.46 8.23 -5.36
C PHE A 231 23.73 9.08 -4.34
N VAL A 232 22.59 9.64 -4.73
CA VAL A 232 21.64 10.26 -3.83
C VAL A 232 20.62 9.19 -3.46
N HIS A 233 20.56 8.86 -2.17
CA HIS A 233 19.52 8.02 -1.61
C HIS A 233 18.73 8.84 -0.60
N ASN A 234 17.44 8.99 -0.84
CA ASN A 234 16.54 9.65 0.09
C ASN A 234 15.44 8.67 0.46
N THR A 235 15.09 8.64 1.74
CA THR A 235 13.94 7.89 2.22
C THR A 235 13.05 8.84 2.98
N TRP A 236 11.77 8.87 2.62
CA TRP A 236 10.73 9.62 3.30
C TRP A 236 9.73 8.64 3.91
N LYS A 237 9.16 9.04 5.04
CA LYS A 237 7.98 8.40 5.59
C LYS A 237 6.78 9.27 5.25
N ILE A 238 5.79 8.74 4.55
CA ILE A 238 4.51 9.44 4.39
C ILE A 238 3.75 9.30 5.70
N ASN A 239 3.48 10.40 6.37
CA ASN A 239 2.53 10.41 7.48
C ASN A 239 1.12 10.55 6.91
N LYS A 240 0.57 9.46 6.39
CA LYS A 240 -0.79 9.44 5.84
C LYS A 240 -1.79 9.44 6.98
N ILE A 241 -2.25 10.62 7.40
CA ILE A 241 -3.48 10.73 8.17
C ILE A 241 -4.62 10.80 7.17
N ALA A 242 -5.15 9.64 6.76
CA ALA A 242 -6.33 9.60 5.92
C ALA A 242 -7.52 10.19 6.70
N GLY A 243 -8.09 11.30 6.22
CA GLY A 243 -9.29 11.91 6.81
C GLY A 243 -10.57 11.11 6.55
N SER A 244 -10.49 10.00 5.83
CA SER A 244 -11.59 9.08 5.59
C SER A 244 -11.93 8.31 6.86
N THR A 245 -13.22 8.11 7.09
CA THR A 245 -13.67 7.22 8.15
C THR A 245 -13.55 5.77 7.71
N VAL A 246 -13.31 4.88 8.67
CA VAL A 246 -13.27 3.43 8.46
C VAL A 246 -14.45 2.82 9.22
N PRO A 247 -15.16 1.82 8.67
CA PRO A 247 -16.23 1.16 9.40
C PRO A 247 -15.69 0.47 10.67
N LEU A 248 -16.41 0.59 11.78
CA LEU A 248 -16.06 0.00 13.07
C LEU A 248 -15.86 -1.52 12.96
N SER A 249 -16.68 -2.18 12.13
CA SER A 249 -16.56 -3.61 11.80
C SER A 249 -15.16 -3.98 11.29
N ALA A 250 -14.57 -3.19 10.39
CA ALA A 250 -13.24 -3.46 9.85
C ALA A 250 -12.15 -3.32 10.92
N ILE A 251 -12.26 -2.33 11.81
CA ILE A 251 -11.32 -2.14 12.91
C ILE A 251 -11.38 -3.34 13.86
N VAL A 252 -12.58 -3.71 14.34
CA VAL A 252 -12.77 -4.83 15.27
C VAL A 252 -12.34 -6.15 14.65
N GLN A 253 -12.68 -6.39 13.39
CA GLN A 253 -12.26 -7.60 12.67
C GLN A 253 -10.73 -7.65 12.54
N SER A 254 -10.08 -6.55 12.15
CA SER A 254 -8.62 -6.50 12.02
C SER A 254 -7.92 -6.77 13.35
N GLU A 255 -8.42 -6.23 14.47
CA GLU A 255 -7.86 -6.50 15.79
C GLU A 255 -8.01 -7.97 16.17
N CYS A 256 -9.17 -8.59 15.91
CA CYS A 256 -9.40 -10.02 16.21
C CYS A 256 -8.47 -10.95 15.40
N LEU A 257 -8.22 -10.63 14.14
CA LEU A 257 -7.35 -11.42 13.26
C LEU A 257 -5.88 -11.38 13.69
N LYS A 258 -5.44 -10.34 14.42
CA LYS A 258 -4.07 -10.30 15.00
C LYS A 258 -3.79 -11.39 16.03
N SER A 259 -4.82 -12.10 16.50
CA SER A 259 -4.62 -13.25 17.40
C SER A 259 -4.01 -14.45 16.69
N ASP A 260 -4.06 -14.52 15.36
CA ASP A 260 -3.73 -15.71 14.53
C ASP A 260 -4.47 -17.01 14.91
N LEU A 261 -5.46 -16.92 15.81
CA LEU A 261 -6.31 -18.04 16.24
C LEU A 261 -7.67 -18.05 15.55
N LEU A 262 -8.09 -16.91 15.01
CA LEU A 262 -9.39 -16.70 14.39
C LEU A 262 -9.22 -16.40 12.91
N THR A 263 -10.11 -16.95 12.09
CA THR A 263 -10.25 -16.59 10.68
C THR A 263 -11.42 -15.62 10.50
N ALA A 264 -11.50 -14.98 9.33
CA ALA A 264 -12.62 -14.09 9.03
C ALA A 264 -13.99 -14.79 9.09
N ALA A 265 -14.02 -16.12 8.91
CA ALA A 265 -15.26 -16.90 8.98
C ALA A 265 -15.80 -17.06 10.41
N ASP A 266 -14.93 -16.98 11.42
CA ASP A 266 -15.26 -17.17 12.85
C ASP A 266 -15.83 -15.89 13.49
N ILE A 267 -15.76 -14.76 12.78
CA ILE A 267 -16.09 -13.43 13.28
C ILE A 267 -17.34 -12.91 12.58
N ASP A 268 -18.29 -12.39 13.35
CA ASP A 268 -19.50 -11.74 12.86
C ASP A 268 -19.60 -10.33 13.43
N VAL A 269 -19.27 -9.34 12.59
CA VAL A 269 -19.28 -7.89 12.88
C VAL A 269 -20.37 -7.15 12.10
N THR A 270 -21.35 -7.88 11.57
CA THR A 270 -22.38 -7.33 10.66
C THR A 270 -23.21 -6.21 11.27
N ASP A 271 -23.37 -6.21 12.60
CA ASP A 271 -24.13 -5.23 13.37
C ASP A 271 -23.33 -3.95 13.67
N LEU A 272 -22.03 -3.90 13.34
CA LEU A 272 -21.15 -2.76 13.57
C LEU A 272 -21.02 -1.88 12.33
N THR A 273 -22.06 -1.09 12.05
CA THR A 273 -22.14 -0.21 10.87
C THR A 273 -21.57 1.19 11.09
N ASP A 274 -21.24 1.55 12.34
CA ASP A 274 -20.72 2.86 12.74
C ASP A 274 -19.40 3.21 12.01
N GLN A 275 -19.18 4.49 11.73
CA GLN A 275 -17.98 5.00 11.08
C GLN A 275 -17.02 5.61 12.10
N VAL A 276 -15.75 5.24 12.04
CA VAL A 276 -14.71 5.65 12.99
C VAL A 276 -13.67 6.52 12.30
N ARG A 277 -13.40 7.70 12.88
CA ARG A 277 -12.36 8.61 12.43
C ARG A 277 -11.08 8.36 13.23
N GLY A 278 -10.32 7.37 12.77
CA GLY A 278 -9.04 6.99 13.37
C GLY A 278 -9.19 6.27 14.70
N TYR A 279 -8.39 5.23 14.90
CA TYR A 279 -8.26 4.55 16.19
C TYR A 279 -6.80 4.18 16.40
N ARG A 280 -6.24 4.57 17.55
CA ARG A 280 -4.83 4.30 17.89
C ARG A 280 -4.76 3.47 19.16
N VAL A 281 -4.15 2.30 19.06
CA VAL A 281 -3.70 1.53 20.23
C VAL A 281 -2.35 2.09 20.66
N SER A 282 -2.32 2.76 21.81
CA SER A 282 -1.15 3.54 22.28
C SER A 282 -0.10 2.72 23.03
N SER A 283 -0.46 1.56 23.55
CA SER A 283 0.43 0.70 24.33
C SER A 283 0.19 -0.77 24.00
N LEU A 284 1.23 -1.58 24.22
CA LEU A 284 1.10 -3.04 24.13
C LEU A 284 0.16 -3.52 25.25
N ALA A 285 -0.97 -4.07 24.86
CA ALA A 285 -1.99 -4.61 25.75
C ALA A 285 -2.55 -5.90 25.16
N PRO A 286 -3.25 -6.74 25.96
CA PRO A 286 -4.03 -7.83 25.42
C PRO A 286 -4.99 -7.32 24.35
N LEU A 287 -5.32 -8.13 23.35
CA LEU A 287 -6.19 -7.78 22.23
C LEU A 287 -7.53 -7.16 22.69
N ARG A 288 -8.09 -7.65 23.80
CA ARG A 288 -9.27 -7.07 24.44
C ARG A 288 -9.09 -5.60 24.84
N GLY A 289 -7.89 -5.20 25.28
CA GLY A 289 -7.56 -3.82 25.62
C GLY A 289 -7.63 -2.85 24.43
N GLY A 290 -7.49 -3.35 23.19
CA GLY A 290 -7.77 -2.57 21.97
C GLY A 290 -9.27 -2.49 21.62
N ILE A 291 -10.08 -3.45 22.08
CA ILE A 291 -11.52 -3.47 21.80
C ILE A 291 -12.33 -2.69 22.86
N ASP A 292 -11.89 -2.70 24.11
CA ASP A 292 -12.62 -2.08 25.23
C ASP A 292 -12.86 -0.56 25.05
N PRO A 293 -11.90 0.25 24.55
CA PRO A 293 -12.16 1.66 24.25
C PRO A 293 -13.24 1.85 23.19
N LEU A 294 -13.27 0.99 22.16
CA LEU A 294 -14.30 1.01 21.12
C LEU A 294 -15.67 0.68 21.70
N ARG A 295 -15.75 -0.27 22.63
CA ARG A 295 -17.01 -0.62 23.34
C ARG A 295 -17.55 0.49 24.21
N LYS A 296 -16.69 1.37 24.72
CA LYS A 296 -17.11 2.54 25.50
C LYS A 296 -17.70 3.64 24.61
N ALA A 297 -17.05 3.91 23.47
CA ALA A 297 -17.51 4.92 22.52
C ALA A 297 -18.74 4.46 21.72
N TRP A 298 -18.75 3.21 21.27
CA TRP A 298 -19.87 2.56 20.60
C TRP A 298 -20.28 1.34 21.42
N PRO A 299 -21.33 1.44 22.25
CA PRO A 299 -21.76 0.32 23.09
C PRO A 299 -22.13 -0.94 22.29
N PHE A 300 -21.24 -1.93 22.28
CA PHE A 300 -21.50 -3.26 21.72
C PHE A 300 -21.04 -4.37 22.66
N ASP A 301 -21.67 -5.53 22.52
CA ASP A 301 -21.37 -6.74 23.26
C ASP A 301 -20.72 -7.78 22.36
N VAL A 302 -19.83 -8.55 22.98
CA VAL A 302 -19.14 -9.66 22.35
C VAL A 302 -19.73 -10.93 22.92
N VAL A 303 -20.43 -11.70 22.09
CA VAL A 303 -21.10 -12.93 22.52
C VAL A 303 -20.65 -14.09 21.65
N GLN A 304 -20.35 -15.22 22.29
CA GLN A 304 -20.18 -16.48 21.57
C GLN A 304 -21.57 -17.01 21.21
N HIS A 305 -21.83 -17.22 19.92
CA HIS A 305 -23.11 -17.75 19.46
C HIS A 305 -22.89 -18.79 18.37
N GLY A 306 -23.05 -20.07 18.74
CA GLY A 306 -22.68 -21.19 17.89
C GLY A 306 -21.17 -21.21 17.66
N TYR A 307 -20.76 -21.38 16.40
CA TYR A 307 -19.35 -21.43 15.99
C TYR A 307 -18.74 -20.06 15.69
N LYS A 308 -19.45 -18.96 15.98
CA LYS A 308 -18.97 -17.61 15.69
C LYS A 308 -18.95 -16.72 16.94
N ILE A 309 -18.02 -15.77 16.94
CA ILE A 309 -18.00 -14.66 17.88
C ILE A 309 -18.77 -13.51 17.22
N LYS A 310 -19.91 -13.15 17.81
CA LYS A 310 -20.78 -12.07 17.32
C LYS A 310 -20.54 -10.78 18.10
N PHE A 311 -20.38 -9.69 17.37
CA PHE A 311 -20.31 -8.34 17.90
C PHE A 311 -21.64 -7.65 17.66
N LYS A 312 -22.43 -7.48 18.72
CA LYS A 312 -23.80 -6.95 18.65
C LYS A 312 -23.89 -5.56 19.26
N ARG A 313 -24.50 -4.62 18.54
CA ARG A 313 -24.73 -3.26 19.04
C ARG A 313 -25.79 -3.30 20.14
N ARG A 314 -25.53 -2.60 21.25
CA ARG A 314 -26.54 -2.41 22.32
C ARG A 314 -27.60 -1.41 21.85
N GLY A 315 -28.83 -1.60 22.35
CA GLY A 315 -29.99 -0.76 22.02
C GLY A 315 -30.96 -1.36 21.00
N GLY A 316 -30.80 -2.64 20.66
CA GLY A 316 -31.76 -3.37 19.82
C GLY A 316 -33.11 -3.60 20.50
N ALA A 317 -34.10 -4.00 19.70
CA ALA A 317 -35.42 -4.37 20.18
C ALA A 317 -35.38 -5.59 21.13
N SER A 318 -36.35 -5.68 22.04
CA SER A 318 -36.48 -6.85 22.90
C SER A 318 -36.72 -8.09 22.06
N VAL A 319 -35.95 -9.15 22.33
CA VAL A 319 -36.04 -10.43 21.60
C VAL A 319 -37.21 -11.28 22.09
N ALA A 320 -37.62 -11.10 23.35
CA ALA A 320 -38.72 -11.81 23.95
C ALA A 320 -39.41 -10.94 25.00
N THR A 321 -40.71 -11.17 25.18
CA THR A 321 -41.46 -10.66 26.33
C THR A 321 -41.66 -11.84 27.27
N ILE A 322 -41.11 -11.75 28.48
CA ILE A 322 -41.29 -12.74 29.53
C ILE A 322 -42.26 -12.14 30.55
N THR A 323 -43.40 -12.80 30.71
CA THR A 323 -44.42 -12.46 31.69
C THR A 323 -44.05 -12.96 33.07
N SER A 324 -44.62 -12.37 34.12
CA SER A 324 -44.38 -12.83 35.50
C SER A 324 -44.81 -14.27 35.77
N ALA A 325 -45.79 -14.78 35.02
CA ALA A 325 -46.22 -16.18 35.10
C ALA A 325 -45.20 -17.16 34.51
N GLU A 326 -44.31 -16.69 33.63
CA GLU A 326 -43.23 -17.48 33.05
C GLU A 326 -41.96 -17.45 33.91
N LEU A 327 -41.91 -16.58 34.93
CA LEU A 327 -40.86 -16.53 35.93
C LEU A 327 -41.18 -17.53 37.04
N ASP A 328 -40.18 -18.27 37.52
CA ASP A 328 -40.27 -19.28 38.58
C ASP A 328 -40.88 -20.64 38.15
N ALA A 329 -40.15 -21.40 37.33
CA ALA A 329 -40.54 -22.74 36.92
C ALA A 329 -40.52 -23.74 38.10
N ARG A 330 -41.71 -24.08 38.61
CA ARG A 330 -41.92 -24.99 39.75
C ARG A 330 -42.95 -26.06 39.45
N ALA A 331 -42.98 -27.10 40.30
CA ALA A 331 -44.02 -28.12 40.24
C ALA A 331 -45.42 -27.51 40.40
N ALA A 332 -46.37 -27.99 39.60
CA ALA A 332 -47.74 -27.50 39.59
C ALA A 332 -48.36 -27.56 41.00
N GLY A 333 -48.90 -26.43 41.48
CA GLY A 333 -49.51 -26.31 42.81
C GLY A 333 -48.56 -25.85 43.92
N SER A 334 -47.28 -25.57 43.63
CA SER A 334 -46.36 -24.94 44.58
C SER A 334 -46.64 -23.44 44.74
N ASP A 335 -46.42 -22.89 45.94
CA ASP A 335 -46.50 -21.44 46.18
C ASP A 335 -45.43 -20.66 45.38
N PRO A 336 -45.75 -19.42 44.92
CA PRO A 336 -44.80 -18.57 44.20
C PRO A 336 -43.56 -18.23 45.04
N GLY A 337 -42.38 -18.36 44.45
CA GLY A 337 -41.11 -17.95 45.05
C GLY A 337 -40.74 -16.48 44.80
N VAL A 338 -39.50 -16.13 45.16
CA VAL A 338 -38.90 -14.85 44.76
C VAL A 338 -38.64 -14.88 43.26
N GLN A 339 -39.43 -14.12 42.50
CA GLN A 339 -39.37 -14.13 41.04
C GLN A 339 -38.28 -13.20 40.47
N ILE A 340 -38.02 -12.06 41.13
CA ILE A 340 -36.99 -11.08 40.74
C ILE A 340 -36.40 -10.44 42.00
N THR A 341 -35.07 -10.37 42.07
CA THR A 341 -34.35 -9.61 43.11
C THR A 341 -33.82 -8.32 42.49
N ASN A 342 -34.36 -7.17 42.90
CA ASN A 342 -33.87 -5.87 42.45
C ASN A 342 -32.81 -5.35 43.43
N VAL A 343 -31.56 -5.29 42.98
CA VAL A 343 -30.45 -4.68 43.72
C VAL A 343 -30.22 -3.28 43.16
N ARG A 344 -30.18 -2.28 44.05
CA ARG A 344 -29.92 -0.88 43.69
C ARG A 344 -28.73 -0.36 44.50
N GLU A 345 -27.81 0.31 43.82
CA GLU A 345 -26.66 1.00 44.43
C GLU A 345 -27.11 2.32 45.10
N MET A 346 -26.35 2.80 46.09
CA MET A 346 -26.61 4.10 46.73
C MET A 346 -26.36 5.26 45.76
N ASP A 347 -27.27 6.23 45.72
CA ASP A 347 -27.19 7.37 44.79
C ASP A 347 -25.90 8.19 44.92
N LEU A 348 -25.28 8.21 46.11
CA LEU A 348 -24.00 8.88 46.37
C LEU A 348 -22.83 8.31 45.56
N VAL A 349 -22.92 7.04 45.12
CA VAL A 349 -21.87 6.35 44.37
C VAL A 349 -22.03 6.56 42.86
N LEU A 350 -23.18 7.08 42.41
CA LEU A 350 -23.42 7.33 41.00
C LEU A 350 -22.54 8.50 40.50
N PRO A 351 -21.87 8.34 39.35
CA PRO A 351 -21.08 9.43 38.77
C PRO A 351 -21.95 10.66 38.49
N ASN A 352 -21.52 11.82 38.99
CA ASN A 352 -22.16 13.12 38.74
C ASN A 352 -21.52 13.88 37.56
N GLN A 353 -20.31 13.52 37.17
CA GLN A 353 -19.56 14.11 36.06
C GLN A 353 -18.87 13.01 35.25
N LEU A 354 -18.97 13.13 33.93
CA LEU A 354 -18.26 12.30 32.96
C LEU A 354 -17.25 13.15 32.22
N VAL A 355 -16.02 12.67 32.13
CA VAL A 355 -14.91 13.33 31.42
C VAL A 355 -14.33 12.38 30.38
N ALA A 356 -14.30 12.80 29.13
CA ALA A 356 -13.75 12.06 28.01
C ALA A 356 -12.56 12.80 27.40
N LYS A 357 -11.40 12.14 27.32
CA LYS A 357 -10.22 12.63 26.59
C LYS A 357 -10.18 12.02 25.20
N TYR A 358 -9.98 12.84 24.18
CA TYR A 358 -9.97 12.40 22.79
C TYR A 358 -8.92 13.16 21.96
N LEU A 359 -8.57 12.61 20.80
CA LEU A 359 -7.71 13.30 19.83
C LEU A 359 -8.61 14.12 18.90
N ASP A 360 -8.38 15.43 18.85
CA ASP A 360 -9.24 16.36 18.13
C ASP A 360 -8.73 16.58 16.70
N ALA A 361 -9.48 16.08 15.71
CA ALA A 361 -9.11 16.20 14.31
C ALA A 361 -9.05 17.65 13.80
N VAL A 362 -9.79 18.60 14.41
CA VAL A 362 -9.76 20.02 14.02
C VAL A 362 -8.53 20.71 14.59
N ARG A 363 -7.97 20.18 15.68
CA ARG A 363 -6.79 20.71 16.37
C ARG A 363 -5.56 19.85 16.14
N GLU A 364 -5.34 19.40 14.90
CA GLU A 364 -4.15 18.64 14.51
C GLU A 364 -3.92 17.37 15.37
N TYR A 365 -5.01 16.75 15.83
CA TYR A 365 -5.01 15.58 16.71
C TYR A 365 -4.35 15.81 18.08
N ASP A 366 -4.32 17.06 18.55
CA ASP A 366 -3.97 17.37 19.93
C ASP A 366 -5.01 16.77 20.90
N VAL A 367 -4.60 16.54 22.14
CA VAL A 367 -5.47 15.98 23.18
C VAL A 367 -6.46 17.04 23.65
N ASN A 368 -7.74 16.76 23.47
CA ASN A 368 -8.84 17.60 23.95
C ASN A 368 -9.70 16.85 24.98
N VAL A 369 -10.51 17.58 25.73
CA VAL A 369 -11.34 17.06 26.82
C VAL A 369 -12.78 17.54 26.62
N ALA A 370 -13.73 16.60 26.71
CA ALA A 370 -15.15 16.88 26.79
C ALA A 370 -15.65 16.49 28.19
N GLU A 371 -16.48 17.33 28.77
CA GLU A 371 -17.05 17.13 30.11
C GLU A 371 -18.56 17.28 30.05
N GLU A 372 -19.28 16.39 30.72
CA GLU A 372 -20.72 16.44 30.89
C GLU A 372 -21.05 16.21 32.37
N SER A 373 -21.80 17.15 32.95
CA SER A 373 -22.26 17.09 34.34
C SER A 373 -23.77 16.88 34.36
N ARG A 374 -24.22 16.02 35.29
CA ARG A 374 -25.65 15.69 35.48
C ARG A 374 -26.46 16.85 36.04
#